data_AF-A0A118KHQ8-F1
#
_entry.id   AF-A0A118KHQ8-F1
#
_cell.length_a   1.000
_cell.length_b   1.000
_cell.length_c   1.000
_cell.angle_alpha   90.00
_cell.angle_beta   90.00
_cell.angle_gamma   90.00
#
_symmetry.space_group_name_H-M   'P 1'
#
loop_
_entity.id
_entity.type
_entity.pdbx_description
1 polymer ?
#
loop_
_entity_poly.entity_id
_entity_poly.type
_entity_poly.pdbx_seq_one_letter_code
_entity_poly.pdbx_strand_id
1 'polypeptide(L)'
;MLGYTYKPIRLVRSTRTIHVFQHGGPGGTWSLDWDKLVFCLKKGGLNWGVLGYLPDANGQVTHAFYLGAVMPVHPKGIGPDEPLLAHWEYFRRYMEEGPASVPAPDYLLPIENRREPFLYGVHRLWQMFGPFAVLFAPLTTRAGLFHWLGMRMSRLPRWPAEVDAQCRVAPEDAIARPAKKTCSRVSVALGTVAMLALDAILLWLLFTQVFGADRLLAHGS
;
A
#
# COMPACT_ATOMS: atom_id res chain seq x y z
N MET A 1 -4.72 12.18 -16.62
CA MET A 1 -5.01 12.23 -15.17
C MET A 1 -4.33 11.03 -14.50
N LEU A 2 -3.69 11.20 -13.34
CA LEU A 2 -2.70 10.27 -12.75
C LEU A 2 -3.25 8.94 -12.14
N GLY A 3 -4.54 8.66 -12.26
CA GLY A 3 -5.16 7.40 -11.80
C GLY A 3 -5.82 7.49 -10.41
N TYR A 4 -5.83 6.36 -9.69
CA TYR A 4 -6.39 6.24 -8.34
C TYR A 4 -5.28 6.11 -7.30
N THR A 5 -5.55 6.59 -6.10
CA THR A 5 -4.63 6.51 -4.95
C THR A 5 -4.34 5.07 -4.52
N TYR A 6 -5.32 4.18 -4.62
CA TYR A 6 -5.20 2.74 -4.39
C TYR A 6 -6.33 2.01 -5.14
N LYS A 7 -6.19 0.69 -5.31
CA LYS A 7 -7.25 -0.19 -5.85
C LYS A 7 -7.78 -1.08 -4.73
N PRO A 8 -8.88 -0.68 -4.06
CA PRO A 8 -9.40 -1.44 -2.93
C PRO A 8 -10.07 -2.74 -3.36
N ILE A 9 -10.07 -3.67 -2.43
CA ILE A 9 -10.79 -4.93 -2.49
C ILE A 9 -11.64 -5.02 -1.22
N ARG A 10 -12.88 -5.48 -1.35
CA ARG A 10 -13.75 -5.77 -0.21
C ARG A 10 -14.10 -7.25 -0.21
N LEU A 11 -14.05 -7.85 0.98
CA LEU A 11 -14.37 -9.25 1.22
C LEU A 11 -15.67 -9.31 2.01
N VAL A 12 -16.72 -9.85 1.40
CA VAL A 12 -18.04 -10.01 2.01
C VAL A 12 -18.23 -11.48 2.33
N ARG A 13 -17.96 -11.84 3.59
CA ARG A 13 -18.01 -13.22 4.07
C ARG A 13 -19.41 -13.82 3.98
N SER A 14 -20.44 -13.06 4.37
CA SER A 14 -21.84 -13.53 4.43
C SER A 14 -22.34 -14.08 3.10
N THR A 15 -21.93 -13.47 1.99
CA THR A 15 -22.27 -13.90 0.63
C THR A 15 -21.11 -14.58 -0.09
N ARG A 16 -19.98 -14.82 0.61
CA ARG A 16 -18.72 -15.33 0.05
C ARG A 16 -18.31 -14.60 -1.24
N THR A 17 -18.50 -13.29 -1.28
CA THR A 17 -18.25 -12.46 -2.47
C THR A 17 -17.04 -11.57 -2.27
N ILE A 18 -16.19 -11.46 -3.28
CA ILE A 18 -15.13 -10.46 -3.33
C ILE A 18 -15.47 -9.36 -4.33
N HIS A 19 -15.37 -8.12 -3.89
CA HIS A 19 -15.53 -6.94 -4.74
C HIS A 19 -14.17 -6.34 -5.04
N VAL A 20 -13.82 -6.22 -6.31
CA VAL A 20 -12.53 -5.70 -6.79
C VAL A 20 -12.75 -4.40 -7.56
N PHE A 21 -12.17 -3.31 -7.08
CA PHE A 21 -12.29 -2.01 -7.72
C PHE A 21 -11.32 -1.86 -8.90
N GLN A 22 -11.84 -1.46 -10.07
CA GLN A 22 -11.05 -1.10 -11.25
C GLN A 22 -11.09 0.41 -11.52
N HIS A 23 -12.29 1.00 -11.58
CA HIS A 23 -12.50 2.43 -11.78
C HIS A 23 -13.89 2.88 -11.29
N GLY A 24 -14.08 4.18 -11.05
CA GLY A 24 -15.32 4.77 -10.56
C GLY A 24 -16.37 5.05 -11.63
N GLY A 25 -16.40 4.27 -12.72
CA GLY A 25 -17.38 4.40 -13.80
C GLY A 25 -18.27 3.15 -13.90
N PRO A 26 -19.31 3.15 -14.77
CA PRO A 26 -20.13 1.97 -15.00
C PRO A 26 -19.28 0.75 -15.36
N GLY A 27 -19.56 -0.41 -14.76
CA GLY A 27 -18.78 -1.64 -14.94
C GLY A 27 -17.37 -1.62 -14.33
N GLY A 28 -17.01 -0.59 -13.57
CA GLY A 28 -15.67 -0.43 -12.98
C GLY A 28 -15.44 -1.19 -11.67
N THR A 29 -16.32 -2.13 -11.33
CA THR A 29 -16.20 -3.00 -10.17
C THR A 29 -16.53 -4.42 -10.58
N TRP A 30 -15.71 -5.37 -10.14
CA TRP A 30 -15.98 -6.80 -10.32
C TRP A 30 -16.48 -7.40 -9.02
N SER A 31 -17.57 -8.15 -9.08
CA SER A 31 -18.09 -8.94 -7.97
C SER A 31 -17.88 -10.41 -8.33
N LEU A 32 -16.95 -11.07 -7.64
CA LEU A 32 -16.51 -12.42 -7.95
C LEU A 32 -16.88 -13.35 -6.79
N ASP A 33 -17.23 -14.58 -7.13
CA ASP A 33 -17.54 -15.65 -6.19
C ASP A 33 -16.24 -16.22 -5.60
N TRP A 34 -16.08 -16.18 -4.28
CA TRP A 34 -14.88 -16.66 -3.58
C TRP A 34 -14.56 -18.11 -3.90
N ASP A 35 -15.58 -18.96 -3.98
CA ASP A 35 -15.42 -20.42 -4.13
C ASP A 35 -14.95 -20.82 -5.54
N LYS A 36 -15.05 -19.90 -6.51
CA LYS A 36 -14.58 -20.10 -7.88
C LYS A 36 -13.20 -19.52 -8.12
N LEU A 37 -12.68 -18.74 -7.17
CA LEU A 37 -11.36 -18.14 -7.30
C LEU A 37 -10.28 -19.16 -6.98
N VAL A 38 -9.20 -19.05 -7.71
CA VAL A 38 -7.99 -19.79 -7.43
C VAL A 38 -6.88 -18.78 -7.18
N PHE A 39 -6.06 -19.04 -6.17
CA PHE A 39 -5.02 -18.12 -5.73
C PHE A 39 -3.64 -18.74 -5.92
N CYS A 40 -2.68 -17.95 -6.41
CA CYS A 40 -1.30 -18.37 -6.57
C CYS A 40 -0.34 -17.26 -6.14
N LEU A 41 0.89 -17.65 -5.81
CA LEU A 41 1.98 -16.69 -5.63
C LEU A 41 2.55 -16.32 -6.99
N LYS A 42 2.58 -15.02 -7.30
CA LYS A 42 3.15 -14.51 -8.54
C LYS A 42 4.27 -13.52 -8.26
N LYS A 43 5.39 -13.74 -8.95
CA LYS A 43 6.51 -12.80 -8.99
C LYS A 43 6.19 -11.61 -9.90
N GLY A 44 6.40 -10.40 -9.40
CA GLY A 44 6.30 -9.13 -10.11
C GLY A 44 7.54 -8.28 -9.84
N GLY A 45 8.50 -8.28 -10.78
CA GLY A 45 9.79 -7.60 -10.59
C GLY A 45 10.60 -8.24 -9.45
N LEU A 46 10.99 -7.41 -8.48
CA LEU A 46 11.70 -7.84 -7.27
C LEU A 46 10.77 -8.33 -6.14
N ASN A 47 9.45 -8.23 -6.33
CA ASN A 47 8.47 -8.56 -5.30
C ASN A 47 7.59 -9.73 -5.72
N TRP A 48 6.85 -10.27 -4.76
CA TRP A 48 5.85 -11.30 -4.92
C TRP A 48 4.52 -10.85 -4.33
N GLY A 49 3.43 -11.28 -4.94
CA GLY A 49 2.08 -11.01 -4.46
C GLY A 49 1.20 -12.25 -4.58
N VAL A 50 0.13 -12.27 -3.79
CA VAL A 50 -0.95 -13.25 -3.96
C VAL A 50 -1.83 -12.77 -5.11
N LEU A 51 -1.94 -13.57 -6.16
CA LEU A 51 -2.79 -13.30 -7.32
C LEU A 51 -4.03 -14.19 -7.26
N GLY A 52 -5.22 -13.59 -7.25
CA GLY A 52 -6.48 -14.28 -7.45
C GLY A 52 -6.86 -14.28 -8.92
N TYR A 53 -7.25 -15.44 -9.45
CA TYR A 53 -7.75 -15.62 -10.81
C TYR A 53 -9.12 -16.30 -10.81
N LEU A 54 -9.98 -15.88 -11.74
CA LEU A 54 -11.26 -16.51 -12.01
C LEU A 54 -11.19 -17.26 -13.35
N PRO A 55 -11.11 -18.60 -13.35
CA PRO A 55 -11.17 -19.40 -14.57
C PRO A 55 -12.60 -19.49 -15.12
N ASP A 56 -12.75 -19.59 -16.43
CA ASP A 56 -14.00 -19.99 -17.09
C ASP A 56 -14.17 -21.52 -17.10
N ALA A 57 -15.27 -22.00 -17.70
CA ALA A 57 -15.56 -23.43 -17.82
C ALA A 57 -14.51 -24.23 -18.62
N ASN A 58 -13.70 -23.55 -19.44
CA ASN A 58 -12.63 -24.15 -20.23
C ASN A 58 -11.26 -24.02 -19.55
N GLY A 59 -11.20 -23.46 -18.33
CA GLY A 59 -9.98 -23.22 -17.58
C GLY A 59 -9.20 -21.96 -18.01
N GLN A 60 -9.76 -21.11 -18.88
CA GLN A 60 -9.12 -19.85 -19.27
C GLN A 60 -9.39 -18.76 -18.22
N VAL A 61 -8.37 -17.98 -17.89
CA VAL A 61 -8.48 -16.92 -16.88
C VAL A 61 -9.26 -15.73 -17.46
N THR A 62 -10.41 -15.42 -16.88
CA THR A 62 -11.25 -14.27 -17.27
C THR A 62 -10.90 -13.00 -16.49
N HIS A 63 -10.55 -13.15 -15.21
CA HIS A 63 -10.22 -12.05 -14.32
C HIS A 63 -8.98 -12.39 -13.51
N ALA A 64 -8.15 -11.39 -13.26
CA ALA A 64 -6.97 -11.51 -12.41
C ALA A 64 -6.76 -10.24 -11.59
N PHE A 65 -6.44 -10.38 -10.31
CA PHE A 65 -6.16 -9.26 -9.41
C PHE A 65 -5.17 -9.66 -8.31
N TYR A 66 -4.43 -8.68 -7.80
CA TYR A 66 -3.56 -8.89 -6.64
C TYR A 66 -4.34 -8.69 -5.35
N LEU A 67 -4.25 -9.65 -4.44
CA LEU A 67 -4.87 -9.60 -3.12
C LEU A 67 -3.83 -9.13 -2.09
N GLY A 68 -3.99 -7.89 -1.61
CA GLY A 68 -3.21 -7.38 -0.49
C GLY A 68 -1.80 -6.90 -0.86
N ALA A 69 -0.87 -7.04 0.09
CA ALA A 69 0.48 -6.49 -0.01
C ALA A 69 1.36 -7.31 -0.96
N VAL A 70 2.20 -6.60 -1.70
CA VAL A 70 3.25 -7.17 -2.55
C VAL A 70 4.57 -7.00 -1.81
N MET A 71 5.24 -8.11 -1.50
CA MET A 71 6.37 -8.18 -0.57
C MET A 71 7.59 -8.79 -1.26
N PRO A 72 8.83 -8.38 -0.91
CA PRO A 72 10.00 -9.15 -1.32
C PRO A 72 9.92 -10.54 -0.67
N VAL A 73 10.19 -11.59 -1.44
CA VAL A 73 10.31 -12.96 -0.87
C VAL A 73 11.55 -13.03 -0.02
N HIS A 74 11.45 -13.78 1.08
CA HIS A 74 12.58 -13.99 1.96
C HIS A 74 13.77 -14.57 1.18
N PRO A 75 15.02 -14.14 1.43
CA PRO A 75 16.20 -14.63 0.69
C PRO A 75 16.38 -16.17 0.71
N LYS A 76 15.77 -16.84 1.69
CA LYS A 76 15.76 -18.31 1.82
C LYS A 76 14.69 -19.02 0.96
N GLY A 77 13.95 -18.28 0.14
CA GLY A 77 12.84 -18.81 -0.66
C GLY A 77 11.52 -18.89 0.11
N ILE A 78 10.50 -19.44 -0.55
CA ILE A 78 9.15 -19.59 0.01
C ILE A 78 9.16 -20.79 0.97
N GLY A 79 9.04 -20.51 2.27
CA GLY A 79 8.94 -21.53 3.33
C GLY A 79 7.72 -21.30 4.23
N PRO A 80 7.57 -22.11 5.30
CA PRO A 80 6.45 -21.98 6.24
C PRO A 80 6.36 -20.59 6.91
N ASP A 81 7.51 -19.95 7.10
CA ASP A 81 7.62 -18.62 7.71
C ASP A 81 7.47 -17.47 6.69
N GLU A 82 7.08 -17.76 5.45
CA GLU A 82 6.94 -16.75 4.40
C GLU A 82 5.76 -15.81 4.74
N PRO A 83 6.02 -14.51 4.97
CA PRO A 83 4.97 -13.55 5.36
C PRO A 83 3.83 -13.46 4.36
N LEU A 84 4.10 -13.71 3.07
CA LEU A 84 3.10 -13.68 2.02
C LEU A 84 2.11 -14.85 2.12
N LEU A 85 2.56 -16.03 2.56
CA LEU A 85 1.68 -17.18 2.82
C LEU A 85 0.80 -16.92 4.04
N ALA A 86 1.38 -16.37 5.12
CA ALA A 86 0.60 -15.95 6.29
C ALA A 86 -0.44 -14.88 5.93
N HIS A 87 -0.10 -13.95 5.03
CA HIS A 87 -1.03 -12.92 4.55
C HIS A 87 -2.19 -13.53 3.74
N TRP A 88 -1.91 -14.49 2.85
CA TRP A 88 -2.95 -15.25 2.15
C TRP A 88 -3.86 -16.00 3.13
N GLU A 89 -3.24 -16.74 4.04
CA GLU A 89 -3.95 -17.56 5.03
C GLU A 89 -4.87 -16.73 5.92
N TYR A 90 -4.47 -15.51 6.27
CA TYR A 90 -5.34 -14.57 6.96
C TYR A 90 -6.65 -14.32 6.20
N PHE A 91 -6.58 -14.02 4.89
CA PHE A 91 -7.79 -13.76 4.11
C PHE A 91 -8.63 -15.01 3.91
N ARG A 92 -7.99 -16.17 3.67
CA ARG A 92 -8.68 -17.46 3.54
C ARG A 92 -9.45 -17.80 4.82
N ARG A 93 -8.79 -17.76 5.97
CA ARG A 93 -9.41 -18.04 7.28
C ARG A 93 -10.52 -17.04 7.61
N TYR A 94 -10.34 -15.76 7.31
CA TYR A 94 -11.42 -14.78 7.46
C TYR A 94 -12.66 -15.14 6.63
N MET A 95 -12.48 -15.53 5.35
CA MET A 95 -13.58 -15.86 4.45
C MET A 95 -14.22 -17.23 4.74
N GLU A 96 -13.46 -18.21 5.18
CA GLU A 96 -13.92 -19.60 5.36
C GLU A 96 -14.28 -19.95 6.80
N GLU A 97 -13.49 -19.50 7.76
CA GLU A 97 -13.62 -19.83 9.18
C GLU A 97 -14.20 -18.66 10.00
N GLY A 98 -14.19 -17.44 9.45
CA GLY A 98 -14.74 -16.23 10.07
C GLY A 98 -13.74 -15.41 10.88
N PRO A 99 -14.18 -14.26 11.43
CA PRO A 99 -13.30 -13.27 12.07
C PRO A 99 -12.62 -13.78 13.36
N ALA A 100 -13.23 -14.73 14.06
CA ALA A 100 -12.67 -15.31 15.29
C ALA A 100 -11.47 -16.24 15.03
N SER A 101 -11.32 -16.71 13.79
CA SER A 101 -10.22 -17.59 13.39
C SER A 101 -8.92 -16.82 13.14
N VAL A 102 -9.01 -15.52 12.86
CA VAL A 102 -7.86 -14.69 12.51
C VAL A 102 -7.41 -13.83 13.69
N PRO A 103 -6.10 -13.61 13.87
CA PRO A 103 -5.62 -12.66 14.88
C PRO A 103 -6.05 -11.23 14.51
N ALA A 104 -6.10 -10.34 15.49
CA ALA A 104 -6.27 -8.92 15.21
C ALA A 104 -5.09 -8.41 14.35
N PRO A 105 -5.33 -7.59 13.32
CA PRO A 105 -4.26 -7.08 12.47
C PRO A 105 -3.30 -6.20 13.29
N ASP A 106 -2.00 -6.29 13.04
CA ASP A 106 -1.02 -5.45 13.73
C ASP A 106 -1.15 -3.97 13.37
N TYR A 107 -1.58 -3.70 12.15
CA TYR A 107 -1.67 -2.35 11.59
C TYR A 107 -2.78 -2.24 10.55
N LEU A 108 -3.56 -1.16 10.65
CA LEU A 108 -4.52 -0.76 9.62
C LEU A 108 -3.95 0.39 8.80
N LEU A 109 -3.91 0.21 7.49
CA LEU A 109 -3.40 1.22 6.57
C LEU A 109 -4.26 2.49 6.67
N PRO A 110 -3.67 3.69 6.82
CA PRO A 110 -4.38 4.94 7.04
C PRO A 110 -4.96 5.53 5.73
N ILE A 111 -5.59 4.69 4.91
CA ILE A 111 -6.01 4.99 3.53
C ILE A 111 -7.52 4.78 3.29
N GLU A 112 -8.26 4.27 4.28
CA GLU A 112 -9.70 4.07 4.14
C GLU A 112 -10.41 5.41 3.91
N ASN A 113 -11.06 5.54 2.76
CA ASN A 113 -11.82 6.72 2.32
C ASN A 113 -11.03 8.04 2.39
N ARG A 114 -9.70 7.97 2.39
CA ARG A 114 -8.84 9.14 2.52
C ARG A 114 -7.51 8.94 1.81
N ARG A 115 -6.84 10.05 1.51
CA ARG A 115 -5.49 10.00 0.95
C ARG A 115 -4.49 9.61 2.02
N GLU A 116 -3.47 8.89 1.60
CA GLU A 116 -2.32 8.54 2.42
C GLU A 116 -1.71 9.80 3.09
N PRO A 117 -1.50 9.82 4.42
CA PRO A 117 -0.81 10.91 5.08
C PRO A 117 0.66 11.00 4.63
N PHE A 118 1.18 12.22 4.48
CA PHE A 118 2.56 12.47 4.03
C PHE A 118 3.60 11.67 4.83
N LEU A 119 3.59 11.81 6.16
CA LEU A 119 4.55 11.12 7.03
C LEU A 119 4.46 9.60 6.94
N TYR A 120 3.27 9.06 6.65
CA TYR A 120 3.13 7.63 6.47
C TYR A 120 3.78 7.17 5.16
N GLY A 121 3.63 7.94 4.06
CA GLY A 121 4.32 7.66 2.81
C GLY A 121 5.84 7.76 2.92
N VAL A 122 6.36 8.79 3.61
CA VAL A 122 7.80 8.92 3.89
C VAL A 122 8.30 7.73 4.71
N HIS A 123 7.60 7.37 5.79
CA HIS A 123 7.95 6.23 6.61
C HIS A 123 8.00 4.92 5.81
N ARG A 124 7.01 4.69 4.94
CA ARG A 124 6.96 3.51 4.06
C ARG A 124 8.14 3.47 3.09
N LEU A 125 8.53 4.62 2.52
CA LEU A 125 9.69 4.70 1.63
C LEU A 125 11.00 4.40 2.37
N TRP A 126 11.14 4.87 3.62
CA TRP A 126 12.31 4.53 4.44
C TRP A 126 12.36 3.04 4.80
N GLN A 127 11.21 2.44 5.14
CA GLN A 127 11.13 1.01 5.43
C GLN A 127 11.60 0.15 4.25
N MET A 128 11.43 0.60 3.01
CA MET A 128 11.92 -0.11 1.81
C MET A 128 13.45 -0.30 1.82
N PHE A 129 14.20 0.59 2.47
CA PHE A 129 15.66 0.53 2.56
C PHE A 129 16.15 -0.04 3.91
N GLY A 130 15.23 -0.39 4.82
CA GLY A 130 15.52 -1.00 6.12
C GLY A 130 16.63 -0.25 6.88
N PRO A 131 17.71 -0.92 7.32
CA PRO A 131 18.79 -0.29 8.07
C PRO A 131 19.58 0.74 7.26
N PHE A 132 19.53 0.69 5.92
CA PHE A 132 20.19 1.63 5.03
C PHE A 132 19.36 2.89 4.75
N ALA A 133 18.18 3.02 5.36
CA ALA A 133 17.30 4.16 5.15
C ALA A 133 18.00 5.50 5.33
N VAL A 134 18.92 5.63 6.31
CA VAL A 134 19.66 6.87 6.57
C VAL A 134 20.56 7.28 5.39
N LEU A 135 21.21 6.31 4.73
CA LEU A 135 22.08 6.57 3.59
C LEU A 135 21.29 7.11 2.39
N PHE A 136 20.09 6.57 2.18
CA PHE A 136 19.19 6.97 1.10
C PHE A 136 18.15 8.01 1.54
N ALA A 137 18.20 8.48 2.78
CA ALA A 137 17.19 9.37 3.34
C ALA A 137 17.06 10.69 2.56
N PRO A 138 18.15 11.33 2.11
CA PRO A 138 18.11 12.47 1.19
C PRO A 138 17.29 12.24 -0.09
N LEU A 139 17.44 11.07 -0.70
CA LEU A 139 16.75 10.73 -1.94
C LEU A 139 15.30 10.32 -1.68
N THR A 140 15.07 9.51 -0.65
CA THR A 140 13.76 8.95 -0.32
C THR A 140 12.82 9.97 0.28
N THR A 141 13.32 10.97 1.01
CA THR A 141 12.50 12.07 1.54
C THR A 141 11.98 12.95 0.41
N ARG A 142 12.84 13.29 -0.57
CA ARG A 142 12.42 13.97 -1.81
C ARG A 142 11.44 13.12 -2.63
N ALA A 143 11.71 11.82 -2.77
CA ALA A 143 10.76 10.91 -3.41
C ALA A 143 9.40 10.88 -2.69
N GLY A 144 9.39 11.00 -1.36
CA GLY A 144 8.19 11.12 -0.55
C GLY A 144 7.35 12.35 -0.88
N LEU A 145 7.99 13.48 -1.19
CA LEU A 145 7.29 14.68 -1.65
C LEU A 145 6.61 14.46 -3.01
N PHE A 146 7.31 13.87 -3.98
CA PHE A 146 6.72 13.55 -5.28
C PHE A 146 5.60 12.51 -5.18
N HIS A 147 5.77 11.48 -4.34
CA HIS A 147 4.73 10.50 -4.03
C HIS A 147 3.48 11.18 -3.46
N TRP A 148 3.66 12.09 -2.50
CA TRP A 148 2.56 12.85 -1.90
C TRP A 148 1.83 13.75 -2.91
N LEU A 149 2.57 14.43 -3.78
CA LEU A 149 2.00 15.19 -4.89
C LEU A 149 1.19 14.29 -5.82
N GLY A 150 1.75 13.12 -6.18
CA GLY A 150 1.06 12.09 -6.95
C GLY A 150 -0.27 11.68 -6.31
N MET A 151 -0.25 11.36 -5.01
CA MET A 151 -1.46 11.02 -4.24
C MET A 151 -2.48 12.16 -4.21
N ARG A 152 -2.03 13.43 -4.17
CA ARG A 152 -2.92 14.59 -4.18
C ARG A 152 -3.61 14.78 -5.53
N MET A 153 -2.89 14.52 -6.62
CA MET A 153 -3.40 14.59 -7.99
C MET A 153 -4.27 13.38 -8.38
N SER A 154 -4.11 12.26 -7.66
CA SER A 154 -4.90 11.04 -7.88
C SER A 154 -6.32 11.13 -7.28
N ARG A 155 -7.22 10.36 -7.89
CA ARG A 155 -8.61 10.21 -7.43
C ARG A 155 -8.71 9.25 -6.26
N LEU A 156 -9.68 9.46 -5.38
CA LEU A 156 -10.07 8.46 -4.38
C LEU A 156 -10.99 7.43 -5.04
N PRO A 157 -10.78 6.13 -4.79
CA PRO A 157 -11.72 5.11 -5.24
C PRO A 157 -13.06 5.32 -4.53
N ARG A 158 -14.16 5.16 -5.26
CA ARG A 158 -15.53 5.24 -4.74
C ARG A 158 -16.29 4.01 -5.20
N TRP A 159 -16.95 3.34 -4.25
CA TRP A 159 -17.72 2.16 -4.54
C TRP A 159 -19.11 2.52 -5.07
N PRO A 160 -19.70 1.67 -5.93
CA PRO A 160 -21.12 1.75 -6.25
C PRO A 160 -22.00 1.53 -5.01
N ALA A 161 -23.20 2.11 -5.01
CA ALA A 161 -24.11 2.07 -3.86
C ALA A 161 -24.52 0.63 -3.49
N GLU A 162 -24.59 -0.25 -4.49
CA GLU A 162 -24.94 -1.67 -4.34
C GLU A 162 -23.87 -2.40 -3.52
N VAL A 163 -22.59 -2.11 -3.80
CA VAL A 163 -21.46 -2.72 -3.08
C VAL A 163 -21.36 -2.12 -1.67
N ASP A 164 -21.57 -0.82 -1.51
CA ASP A 164 -21.61 -0.18 -0.19
C ASP A 164 -22.73 -0.75 0.71
N ALA A 165 -23.90 -1.07 0.14
CA ALA A 165 -25.00 -1.68 0.88
C ALA A 165 -24.64 -3.09 1.40
N GLN A 166 -23.93 -3.89 0.60
CA GLN A 166 -23.49 -5.24 0.98
C GLN A 166 -22.34 -5.23 2.00
N CYS A 167 -21.53 -4.18 2.01
CA CYS A 167 -20.32 -4.09 2.83
C CYS A 167 -20.54 -3.38 4.18
N ARG A 168 -21.79 -3.25 4.63
CA ARG A 168 -22.07 -2.74 5.97
C ARG A 168 -21.62 -3.75 7.02
N VAL A 169 -20.72 -3.32 7.90
CA VAL A 169 -20.15 -4.17 8.96
C VAL A 169 -21.27 -4.55 9.93
N ALA A 170 -21.53 -5.86 10.05
CA ALA A 170 -22.47 -6.38 11.04
C ALA A 170 -21.87 -6.23 12.46
N PRO A 171 -22.68 -6.04 13.51
CA PRO A 171 -22.18 -5.92 14.88
C PRO A 171 -21.32 -7.12 15.33
N GLU A 172 -21.65 -8.33 14.90
CA GLU A 172 -20.85 -9.55 15.14
C GLU A 172 -19.56 -9.67 14.30
N ASP A 173 -19.39 -8.83 13.26
CA ASP A 173 -18.21 -8.78 12.39
C ASP A 173 -17.35 -7.51 12.69
N ALA A 174 -17.55 -6.90 13.86
CA ALA A 174 -16.82 -5.71 14.26
C ALA A 174 -15.31 -5.97 14.28
N ILE A 175 -14.61 -5.31 13.36
CA ILE A 175 -13.16 -5.43 13.14
C ILE A 175 -12.43 -5.24 14.46
N ALA A 176 -11.67 -6.27 14.88
CA ALA A 176 -10.77 -6.17 16.01
C ALA A 176 -9.81 -4.99 15.79
N ARG A 177 -9.83 -4.01 16.70
CA ARG A 177 -8.90 -2.88 16.64
C ARG A 177 -7.47 -3.43 16.69
N PRO A 178 -6.52 -2.82 15.95
CA PRO A 178 -5.17 -3.35 15.90
C PRO A 178 -4.59 -3.45 17.30
N ALA A 179 -4.01 -4.61 17.61
CA ALA A 179 -3.53 -4.94 18.96
C ALA A 179 -2.42 -4.00 19.44
N LYS A 180 -1.74 -3.33 18.51
CA LYS A 180 -0.60 -2.47 18.79
C LYS A 180 -0.80 -1.08 18.18
N LYS A 181 -0.68 -0.03 19.01
CA LYS A 181 -0.42 1.32 18.50
C LYS A 181 1.06 1.36 18.08
N THR A 182 1.36 1.50 16.80
CA THR A 182 2.76 1.65 16.38
C THR A 182 3.01 2.78 15.39
N CYS A 183 4.24 3.29 15.50
CA CYS A 183 4.86 4.45 14.88
C CYS A 183 4.54 5.77 15.61
N SER A 184 5.51 6.23 16.42
CA SER A 184 5.49 7.58 16.97
C SER A 184 5.57 8.55 15.80
N ARG A 185 4.43 9.15 15.44
CA ARG A 185 4.38 10.21 14.41
C ARG A 185 5.43 11.29 14.63
N VAL A 186 5.79 11.51 15.89
CA VAL A 186 6.83 12.46 16.32
C VAL A 186 8.21 12.04 15.84
N SER A 187 8.61 10.76 15.95
CA SER A 187 9.94 10.32 15.51
C SER A 187 10.07 10.40 13.99
N VAL A 188 9.03 10.03 13.25
CA VAL A 188 9.01 10.17 11.79
C VAL A 188 9.07 11.63 11.38
N ALA A 189 8.30 12.50 12.04
CA ALA A 189 8.32 13.94 11.77
C ALA A 189 9.70 14.56 12.02
N LEU A 190 10.31 14.30 13.19
CA LEU A 190 11.65 14.77 13.53
C LEU A 190 12.69 14.29 12.53
N GLY A 191 12.67 12.99 12.19
CA GLY A 191 13.54 12.44 11.16
C GLY A 191 13.34 13.13 9.82
N THR A 192 12.09 13.41 9.43
CA THR A 192 11.78 14.00 8.11
C THR A 192 12.33 15.41 8.03
N VAL A 193 12.16 16.21 9.09
CA VAL A 193 12.70 17.57 9.18
C VAL A 193 14.24 17.55 9.13
N ALA A 194 14.88 16.66 9.88
CA ALA A 194 16.33 16.52 9.87
C ALA A 194 16.88 16.18 8.48
N MET A 195 16.21 15.28 7.75
CA MET A 195 16.62 14.87 6.41
C MET A 195 16.41 15.96 5.36
N LEU A 196 15.30 16.70 5.43
CA LEU A 196 15.07 17.87 4.57
C LEU A 196 16.10 18.98 4.83
N ALA A 197 16.51 19.19 6.07
CA ALA A 197 17.57 20.14 6.40
C ALA A 197 18.92 19.70 5.82
N LEU A 198 19.26 18.41 5.95
CA LEU A 198 20.46 17.84 5.33
C LEU A 198 20.43 17.97 3.80
N ASP A 199 19.28 17.70 3.16
CA ASP A 199 19.07 17.88 1.72
C ASP A 199 19.34 19.32 1.28
N ALA A 200 18.81 20.30 2.02
CA ALA A 200 19.01 21.71 1.74
C ALA A 200 20.49 22.11 1.85
N ILE A 201 21.20 21.61 2.87
CA ILE A 201 22.65 21.85 3.05
C ILE A 201 23.46 21.23 1.91
N LEU A 202 23.17 19.99 1.53
CA LEU A 202 23.89 19.30 0.45
C LEU A 202 23.66 19.99 -0.90
N LEU A 203 22.42 20.42 -1.18
CA LEU A 203 22.11 21.19 -2.39
C LEU A 203 22.83 22.56 -2.36
N TRP A 204 22.81 23.26 -1.23
CA TRP A 204 23.54 24.51 -1.07
C TRP A 204 25.03 24.33 -1.36
N LEU A 205 25.67 23.32 -0.75
CA LEU A 205 27.08 23.02 -0.99
C LEU A 205 27.35 22.69 -2.47
N LEU A 206 26.47 21.94 -3.12
CA LEU A 206 26.60 21.66 -4.55
C LEU A 206 26.56 22.95 -5.39
N PHE A 207 25.59 23.84 -5.14
CA PHE A 207 25.46 25.08 -5.90
C PHE A 207 26.60 26.08 -5.65
N THR A 208 27.08 26.15 -4.41
CA THR A 208 28.17 27.07 -4.02
C THR A 208 29.54 26.54 -4.45
N GLN A 209 29.86 25.29 -4.16
CA GLN A 209 31.19 24.71 -4.38
C GLN A 209 31.41 24.20 -5.80
N VAL A 210 30.39 23.61 -6.43
CA VAL A 210 30.54 23.01 -7.77
C VAL A 210 30.15 24.00 -8.86
N PHE A 211 29.03 24.70 -8.69
CA PHE A 211 28.53 25.65 -9.69
C PHE A 211 28.98 27.09 -9.45
N GLY A 212 29.63 27.38 -8.32
CA GLY A 212 30.16 28.72 -8.03
C GLY A 212 29.09 29.81 -7.97
N ALA A 213 27.85 29.48 -7.58
CA ALA A 213 26.72 30.41 -7.59
C ALA A 213 26.97 31.68 -6.75
N ASP A 214 27.84 31.58 -5.74
CA ASP A 214 28.28 32.70 -4.91
C ASP A 214 28.97 33.80 -5.75
N ARG A 215 29.67 33.41 -6.83
CA ARG A 215 30.30 34.34 -7.77
C ARG A 215 29.29 35.04 -8.67
N LEU A 216 28.13 34.41 -8.93
CA LEU A 216 27.04 35.02 -9.71
C LEU A 216 26.28 36.07 -8.91
N LEU A 217 26.12 35.85 -7.59
CA LEU A 217 25.48 36.83 -6.70
C LEU A 217 26.43 37.99 -6.32
N ALA A 218 27.74 37.76 -6.27
CA ALA A 218 28.75 38.78 -5.96
C ALA A 218 29.11 39.72 -7.12
N HIS A 219 28.61 39.50 -8.33
CA HIS A 219 28.83 40.38 -9.50
C HIS A 219 27.58 41.19 -9.90
N GLY A 220 26.50 41.12 -9.11
CA GLY A 220 25.25 41.86 -9.33
C GLY A 220 24.98 43.01 -8.36
N SER A 221 25.94 43.36 -7.49
CA SER A 221 25.88 44.49 -6.55
C SER A 221 26.86 45.59 -6.93
#